data_AF-A0A7K6MDX5-F1
#
_entry.id   AF-A0A7K6MDX5-F1
#
_cell.length_a   1.000
_cell.length_b   1.000
_cell.length_c   1.000
_cell.angle_alpha   90.00
_cell.angle_beta   90.00
_cell.angle_gamma   90.00
#
_symmetry.space_group_name_H-M   'P 1'
#
loop_
_entity.id
_entity.type
_entity.pdbx_description
1 polymer ?
#
loop_
_entity_poly.entity_id
_entity_poly.type
_entity_poly.pdbx_seq_one_letter_code
_entity_poly.pdbx_strand_id
1 'polypeptide(L)'
;GIDSEGHAANFVETEQIVHYKGSKASFVQTRGSIPFFWSQRPNLKYKPKPQISKSVNHMDGFQRHFDSQIISYGKQMIVNLVNQKGSEKPLEQTFSKMVNSMANGMVRYVAFDFHKECSRMRWDRLQILMDQLADQQDE
;
A
#
# COMPACT_ATOMS: atom_id res chain seq x y z
N GLY A 1 -0.20 -11.39 -3.71
CA GLY A 1 0.87 -10.82 -2.87
C GLY A 1 2.09 -10.57 -3.73
N ILE A 2 3.26 -10.93 -3.22
CA ILE A 2 4.54 -10.92 -3.95
C ILE A 2 4.95 -12.32 -4.42
N ASP A 3 5.88 -12.36 -5.38
CA ASP A 3 6.65 -13.56 -5.73
C ASP A 3 7.92 -13.71 -4.87
N SER A 4 8.78 -14.70 -5.21
CA SER A 4 10.02 -14.99 -4.48
C SER A 4 11.08 -13.89 -4.59
N GLU A 5 11.00 -13.06 -5.63
CA GLU A 5 11.95 -11.97 -5.89
C GLU A 5 11.49 -10.64 -5.26
N GLY A 6 10.29 -10.61 -4.66
CA GLY A 6 9.73 -9.41 -4.03
C GLY A 6 8.92 -8.54 -4.98
N HIS A 7 8.58 -9.03 -6.18
CA HIS A 7 7.74 -8.29 -7.12
C HIS A 7 6.27 -8.42 -6.71
N ALA A 8 5.62 -7.27 -6.48
CA ALA A 8 4.21 -7.23 -6.14
C ALA A 8 3.34 -7.44 -7.38
N ALA A 9 2.33 -8.31 -7.28
CA ALA A 9 1.35 -8.47 -8.35
C ALA A 9 0.53 -7.18 -8.57
N ASN A 10 0.04 -6.99 -9.80
CA ASN A 10 -0.78 -5.83 -10.18
C ASN A 10 -0.11 -4.47 -9.91
N PHE A 11 1.21 -4.40 -10.04
CA PHE A 11 1.97 -3.16 -9.91
C PHE A 11 1.71 -2.24 -11.10
N VAL A 12 1.36 -1.00 -10.84
CA VAL A 12 1.04 0.05 -11.83
C VAL A 12 1.67 1.35 -11.38
N GLU A 13 2.33 2.03 -12.31
CA GLU A 13 2.79 3.40 -12.17
C GLU A 13 1.80 4.34 -12.89
N THR A 14 1.42 5.43 -12.24
CA THR A 14 0.61 6.50 -12.83
C THR A 14 1.39 7.80 -12.74
N GLU A 15 1.68 8.39 -13.90
CA GLU A 15 2.43 9.63 -14.01
C GLU A 15 1.51 10.76 -14.50
N GLN A 16 1.50 11.87 -13.77
CA GLN A 16 0.85 13.12 -14.17
C GLN A 16 1.91 14.14 -14.58
N ILE A 17 1.89 14.54 -15.85
CA ILE A 17 2.82 15.53 -16.40
C ILE A 17 2.07 16.85 -16.63
N VAL A 18 2.63 17.94 -16.13
CA VAL A 18 2.12 19.30 -16.34
C VAL A 18 3.18 20.13 -17.04
N HIS A 19 2.78 20.82 -18.12
CA HIS A 19 3.63 21.77 -18.82
C HIS A 19 2.92 23.13 -18.89
N TYR A 20 3.53 24.15 -18.31
CA TYR A 20 2.98 25.50 -18.29
C TYR A 20 4.08 26.54 -18.43
N LYS A 21 3.96 27.43 -19.43
CA LYS A 21 4.89 28.53 -19.71
C LYS A 21 6.38 28.11 -19.73
N GLY A 22 6.68 26.95 -20.32
CA GLY A 22 8.05 26.41 -20.40
C GLY A 22 8.51 25.62 -19.17
N SER A 23 7.78 25.68 -18.05
CA SER A 23 8.03 24.85 -16.87
C SER A 23 7.34 23.49 -17.02
N LYS A 24 8.08 22.41 -16.75
CA LYS A 24 7.57 21.04 -16.76
C LYS A 24 7.67 20.44 -15.36
N ALA A 25 6.63 19.76 -14.94
CA ALA A 25 6.59 18.99 -13.71
C ALA A 25 6.02 17.60 -14.00
N SER A 26 6.48 16.61 -13.24
CA SER A 26 5.94 15.25 -13.24
C SER A 26 5.64 14.83 -11.80
N PHE A 27 4.54 14.11 -11.61
CA PHE A 27 4.16 13.51 -10.35
C PHE A 27 3.79 12.04 -10.57
N VAL A 28 4.51 11.14 -9.91
CA VAL A 28 4.36 9.70 -10.05
C VAL A 28 3.72 9.11 -8.79
N GLN A 29 2.73 8.24 -8.98
CA GLN A 29 2.14 7.42 -7.92
C GLN A 29 2.16 5.94 -8.33
N THR A 30 2.53 5.08 -7.39
CA THR A 30 2.54 3.63 -7.61
C THR A 30 1.37 2.96 -6.87
N ARG A 31 0.81 1.90 -7.47
CA ARG A 31 -0.22 1.06 -6.86
C ARG A 31 0.13 -0.40 -7.10
N GLY A 32 0.04 -1.24 -6.08
CA GLY A 32 0.30 -2.67 -6.20
C GLY A 32 -0.45 -3.51 -5.17
N SER A 33 -0.34 -4.82 -5.29
CA SER A 33 -0.82 -5.75 -4.26
C SER A 33 0.00 -5.60 -2.97
N ILE A 34 -0.61 -5.91 -1.83
CA ILE A 34 0.08 -5.89 -0.53
C ILE A 34 1.31 -6.83 -0.57
N PRO A 35 2.52 -6.35 -0.22
CA PRO A 35 3.78 -6.98 -0.62
C PRO A 35 4.26 -8.10 0.33
N PHE A 36 3.39 -9.07 0.63
CA PHE A 36 3.79 -10.32 1.31
C PHE A 36 3.08 -11.53 0.69
N PHE A 37 3.52 -12.75 1.05
CA PHE A 37 2.93 -13.99 0.54
C PHE A 37 1.49 -14.21 1.01
N TRP A 38 0.53 -13.83 0.18
CA TRP A 38 -0.88 -14.15 0.33
C TRP A 38 -1.51 -14.42 -1.04
N SER A 39 -2.58 -15.21 -1.02
CA SER A 39 -3.34 -15.56 -2.22
C SER A 39 -4.84 -15.46 -1.96
N GLN A 40 -5.59 -15.19 -3.02
CA GLN A 40 -7.05 -15.19 -2.99
C GLN A 40 -7.52 -15.91 -4.24
N ARG A 41 -7.68 -17.23 -4.12
CA ARG A 41 -8.07 -18.08 -5.24
C ARG A 41 -9.55 -17.87 -5.57
N PRO A 42 -9.91 -17.69 -6.86
CA PRO A 42 -11.30 -17.62 -7.28
C PRO A 42 -12.10 -18.84 -6.81
N ASN A 43 -13.34 -18.62 -6.36
CA ASN A 43 -14.30 -19.66 -6.04
C ASN A 43 -15.72 -19.13 -6.27
N LEU A 44 -16.75 -19.94 -6.00
CA LEU A 44 -18.16 -19.55 -6.22
C LEU A 44 -18.65 -18.40 -5.32
N LYS A 45 -17.85 -17.91 -4.36
CA LYS A 45 -18.22 -16.78 -3.51
C LYS A 45 -17.90 -15.47 -4.20
N TYR A 46 -18.81 -14.50 -4.06
CA TYR A 46 -18.64 -13.14 -4.56
C TYR A 46 -17.31 -12.48 -4.12
N LYS A 47 -16.92 -12.67 -2.85
CA LYS A 47 -15.64 -12.20 -2.31
C LYS A 47 -14.92 -13.37 -1.62
N PRO A 48 -14.04 -14.11 -2.33
CA PRO A 48 -13.23 -15.16 -1.73
C PRO A 48 -12.41 -14.60 -0.57
N LYS A 49 -12.22 -15.36 0.53
CA LYS A 49 -11.40 -14.88 1.65
C LYS A 49 -9.91 -14.93 1.27
N PRO A 50 -9.14 -13.85 1.51
CA PRO A 50 -7.69 -13.90 1.37
C PRO A 50 -7.07 -14.91 2.33
N GLN A 51 -6.03 -15.60 1.87
CA GLN A 51 -5.25 -16.56 2.65
C GLN A 51 -3.79 -16.15 2.69
N ILE A 52 -3.28 -15.86 3.88
CA ILE A 52 -1.87 -15.56 4.14
C ILE A 52 -1.12 -16.89 4.22
N SER A 53 0.00 -17.00 3.51
CA SER A 53 0.85 -18.18 3.59
C SER A 53 1.40 -18.33 5.02
N LYS A 54 1.47 -19.56 5.56
CA LYS A 54 2.04 -19.80 6.91
C LYS A 54 3.42 -20.46 6.86
N SER A 55 3.81 -20.96 5.70
CA SER A 55 5.00 -21.78 5.50
C SER A 55 6.17 -21.02 4.87
N VAL A 56 5.99 -19.73 4.58
CA VAL A 56 6.98 -18.93 3.84
C VAL A 56 7.43 -17.76 4.72
N ASN A 57 8.73 -17.44 4.66
CA ASN A 57 9.25 -16.25 5.29
C ASN A 57 8.79 -15.00 4.52
N HIS A 58 7.87 -14.24 5.09
CA HIS A 58 7.37 -13.01 4.47
C HIS A 58 8.37 -11.86 4.49
N MET A 59 9.23 -11.79 5.50
CA MET A 59 10.07 -10.60 5.73
C MET A 59 11.14 -10.43 4.66
N ASP A 60 11.73 -11.51 4.16
CA ASP A 60 12.75 -11.45 3.11
C ASP A 60 12.19 -10.81 1.82
N GLY A 61 11.08 -11.37 1.29
CA GLY A 61 10.44 -10.81 0.10
C GLY A 61 9.87 -9.39 0.32
N PHE A 62 9.40 -9.08 1.53
CA PHE A 62 8.89 -7.76 1.89
C PHE A 62 9.99 -6.69 1.95
N GLN A 63 11.15 -7.03 2.53
CA GLN A 63 12.32 -6.15 2.55
C GLN A 63 12.83 -5.92 1.13
N ARG A 64 13.03 -6.98 0.33
CA ARG A 64 13.43 -6.84 -1.08
C ARG A 64 12.48 -5.96 -1.87
N HIS A 65 11.17 -6.10 -1.65
CA HIS A 65 10.17 -5.23 -2.27
C HIS A 65 10.44 -3.76 -1.94
N PHE A 66 10.52 -3.39 -0.67
CA PHE A 66 10.70 -1.99 -0.29
C PHE A 66 12.10 -1.45 -0.60
N ASP A 67 13.13 -2.27 -0.55
CA ASP A 67 14.48 -1.88 -1.00
C ASP A 67 14.45 -1.51 -2.49
N SER A 68 13.78 -2.30 -3.33
CA SER A 68 13.60 -1.98 -4.76
C SER A 68 12.81 -0.68 -4.95
N GLN A 69 11.72 -0.48 -4.19
CA GLN A 69 10.91 0.73 -4.28
C GLN A 69 11.69 1.97 -3.83
N ILE A 70 12.51 1.85 -2.78
CA ILE A 70 13.34 2.95 -2.28
C ILE A 70 14.41 3.33 -3.31
N ILE A 71 15.03 2.35 -3.97
CA ILE A 71 16.01 2.61 -5.03
C ILE A 71 15.35 3.33 -6.21
N SER A 72 14.14 2.93 -6.60
CA SER A 72 13.45 3.50 -7.76
C SER A 72 12.78 4.85 -7.50
N TYR A 73 12.17 5.03 -6.33
CA TYR A 73 11.26 6.16 -6.05
C TYR A 73 11.61 6.94 -4.77
N GLY A 74 12.62 6.52 -4.00
CA GLY A 74 13.03 7.22 -2.76
C GLY A 74 12.16 6.89 -1.55
N LYS A 75 11.88 7.88 -0.69
CA LYS A 75 11.05 7.71 0.52
C LYS A 75 9.67 7.16 0.13
N GLN A 76 9.26 6.05 0.76
CA GLN A 76 8.01 5.37 0.47
C GLN A 76 6.92 5.78 1.45
N MET A 77 5.80 6.28 0.94
CA MET A 77 4.59 6.56 1.71
C MET A 77 3.50 5.57 1.30
N ILE A 78 3.26 4.58 2.15
CA ILE A 78 2.29 3.52 1.88
C ILE A 78 0.93 3.94 2.41
N VAL A 79 -0.05 4.00 1.53
CA VAL A 79 -1.46 4.21 1.88
C VAL A 79 -2.22 2.90 1.73
N ASN A 80 -2.73 2.35 2.83
CA ASN A 80 -3.52 1.13 2.84
C ASN A 80 -5.00 1.42 3.12
N LEU A 81 -5.85 1.20 2.11
CA LEU A 81 -7.30 1.46 2.17
C LEU A 81 -8.15 0.24 2.54
N VAL A 82 -7.51 -0.85 2.96
CA VAL A 82 -8.18 -2.11 3.30
C VAL A 82 -9.13 -1.95 4.48
N ASN A 83 -10.26 -2.66 4.43
CA ASN A 83 -11.21 -2.71 5.53
C ASN A 83 -10.55 -3.25 6.80
N GLN A 84 -10.69 -2.53 7.91
CA GLN A 84 -10.18 -2.98 9.22
C GLN A 84 -11.15 -3.96 9.90
N LYS A 85 -12.18 -4.39 9.17
CA LYS A 85 -13.19 -5.38 9.59
C LYS A 85 -13.32 -6.49 8.55
N GLY A 86 -13.86 -7.63 8.99
CA GLY A 86 -14.17 -8.76 8.11
C GLY A 86 -12.93 -9.50 7.62
N SER A 87 -12.99 -10.01 6.38
CA SER A 87 -12.00 -10.95 5.84
C SER A 87 -10.65 -10.32 5.49
N GLU A 88 -10.56 -9.00 5.38
CA GLU A 88 -9.32 -8.32 5.01
C GLU A 88 -8.53 -7.80 6.21
N LYS A 89 -9.15 -7.73 7.39
CA LYS A 89 -8.49 -7.34 8.65
C LYS A 89 -7.17 -8.09 8.90
N PRO A 90 -7.07 -9.42 8.68
CA PRO A 90 -5.79 -10.11 8.86
C PRO A 90 -4.68 -9.61 7.93
N LEU A 91 -5.01 -9.16 6.71
CA LEU A 91 -4.03 -8.60 5.77
C LEU A 91 -3.50 -7.26 6.28
N GLU A 92 -4.38 -6.38 6.71
CA GLU A 92 -4.02 -5.07 7.29
C GLU A 92 -3.12 -5.24 8.51
N GLN A 93 -3.51 -6.09 9.46
CA GLN A 93 -2.74 -6.33 10.68
C GLN A 93 -1.36 -6.93 10.38
N THR A 94 -1.28 -7.82 9.40
CA THR A 94 0.00 -8.42 8.99
C THR A 94 0.88 -7.36 8.32
N PHE A 95 0.32 -6.54 7.44
CA PHE A 95 1.06 -5.48 6.76
C PHE A 95 1.62 -4.47 7.78
N SER A 96 0.77 -3.96 8.67
CA SER A 96 1.19 -3.02 9.73
C SER A 96 2.31 -3.59 10.59
N LYS A 97 2.18 -4.86 11.03
CA LYS A 97 3.25 -5.54 11.79
C LYS A 97 4.55 -5.63 11.00
N MET A 98 4.50 -5.97 9.72
CA MET A 98 5.70 -6.12 8.90
C MET A 98 6.42 -4.80 8.67
N VAL A 99 5.69 -3.70 8.41
CA VAL A 99 6.30 -2.37 8.32
C VAL A 99 6.98 -2.00 9.64
N ASN A 100 6.30 -2.20 10.76
CA ASN A 100 6.85 -1.89 12.09
C ASN A 100 8.09 -2.74 12.41
N SER A 101 8.08 -4.03 12.07
CA SER A 101 9.22 -4.93 12.27
C SER A 101 10.42 -4.60 11.38
N MET A 102 10.18 -4.08 10.17
CA MET A 102 11.25 -3.65 9.26
C MET A 102 12.00 -2.42 9.81
N ALA A 103 11.31 -1.57 10.60
CA ALA A 103 11.87 -0.40 11.27
C ALA A 103 12.71 0.52 10.35
N ASN A 104 12.36 0.59 9.06
CA ASN A 104 13.07 1.40 8.09
C ASN A 104 12.48 2.82 8.04
N GLY A 105 13.26 3.83 8.40
CA GLY A 105 12.84 5.22 8.42
C GLY A 105 12.43 5.79 7.04
N MET A 106 12.82 5.13 5.95
CA MET A 106 12.45 5.49 4.59
C MET A 106 11.05 5.00 4.20
N VAL A 107 10.39 4.19 5.04
CA VAL A 107 9.07 3.62 4.76
C VAL A 107 8.09 4.08 5.82
N ARG A 108 7.08 4.84 5.40
CA ARG A 108 5.95 5.28 6.23
C ARG A 108 4.69 4.52 5.83
N TYR A 109 3.85 4.25 6.82
CA TYR A 109 2.62 3.47 6.62
C TYR A 109 1.42 4.17 7.25
N VAL A 110 0.39 4.37 6.44
CA VAL A 110 -0.88 4.95 6.83
C VAL A 110 -1.99 3.96 6.49
N ALA A 111 -2.67 3.45 7.52
CA ALA A 111 -3.87 2.63 7.36
C ALA A 111 -5.12 3.50 7.49
N PHE A 112 -5.95 3.51 6.44
CA PHE A 112 -7.17 4.32 6.38
C PHE A 112 -8.37 3.43 6.00
N ASP A 113 -9.28 3.19 6.95
CA ASP A 113 -10.50 2.42 6.66
C ASP A 113 -11.48 3.28 5.86
N PHE A 114 -11.32 3.24 4.54
CA PHE A 114 -12.09 4.06 3.62
C PHE A 114 -13.60 3.82 3.74
N HIS A 115 -14.04 2.57 3.93
CA HIS A 115 -15.46 2.23 4.01
C HIS A 115 -16.10 2.74 5.29
N LYS A 116 -15.34 2.76 6.40
CA LYS A 116 -15.79 3.34 7.66
C LYS A 116 -15.82 4.85 7.58
N GLU A 117 -14.72 5.47 7.17
CA GLU A 117 -14.55 6.92 7.22
C GLU A 117 -15.42 7.62 6.17
N CYS A 118 -15.37 7.20 4.91
CA CYS A 118 -16.13 7.80 3.81
C CYS A 118 -17.53 7.19 3.63
N SER A 119 -18.04 6.46 4.64
CA SER A 119 -19.40 5.91 4.61
C SER A 119 -20.44 7.00 4.33
N ARG A 120 -21.49 6.64 3.59
CA ARG A 120 -22.57 7.56 3.17
C ARG A 120 -22.09 8.73 2.29
N MET A 121 -21.06 8.50 1.47
CA MET A 121 -20.50 9.51 0.54
C MET A 121 -19.95 10.75 1.23
N ARG A 122 -19.45 10.60 2.47
CA ARG A 122 -18.75 11.68 3.18
C ARG A 122 -17.31 11.82 2.69
N TRP A 123 -17.19 12.28 1.45
CA TRP A 123 -15.92 12.46 0.75
C TRP A 123 -15.05 13.55 1.38
N ASP A 124 -15.67 14.48 2.11
CA ASP A 124 -15.00 15.48 2.96
C ASP A 124 -14.00 14.83 3.93
N ARG A 125 -14.26 13.60 4.37
CA ARG A 125 -13.35 12.86 5.27
C ARG A 125 -12.08 12.37 4.62
N LEU A 126 -11.95 12.43 3.30
CA LEU A 126 -10.65 12.24 2.64
C LEU A 126 -9.65 13.30 3.07
N GLN A 127 -10.11 14.47 3.53
CA GLN A 127 -9.23 15.49 4.07
C GLN A 127 -8.41 14.97 5.25
N ILE A 128 -8.97 14.08 6.09
CA ILE A 128 -8.24 13.46 7.21
C ILE A 128 -7.01 12.69 6.68
N LEU A 129 -7.19 11.94 5.59
CA LEU A 129 -6.08 11.24 4.96
C LEU A 129 -5.10 12.24 4.35
N MET A 130 -5.58 13.26 3.64
CA MET A 130 -4.71 14.27 3.03
C MET A 130 -3.87 15.01 4.05
N ASP A 131 -4.46 15.41 5.18
CA ASP A 131 -3.76 16.09 6.29
C ASP A 131 -2.67 15.17 6.87
N GLN A 132 -2.98 13.89 7.08
CA GLN A 132 -2.00 12.89 7.56
C GLN A 132 -0.82 12.68 6.59
N LEU A 133 -1.06 12.80 5.28
CA LEU A 133 -0.01 12.64 4.28
C LEU A 133 0.80 13.93 4.11
N ALA A 134 0.16 15.10 4.19
CA ALA A 134 0.81 16.40 4.06
C ALA A 134 1.88 16.62 5.13
N ASP A 135 1.53 16.37 6.40
CA ASP A 135 2.47 16.47 7.54
C ASP A 135 3.73 15.59 7.35
N GLN A 136 3.64 14.53 6.53
CA GLN A 136 4.72 13.57 6.32
C GLN A 136 5.55 13.81 5.05
N GLN A 137 5.07 14.67 4.14
CA GLN A 137 5.78 15.05 2.92
C GLN A 137 6.71 16.26 3.15
N ASP A 138 6.39 17.11 4.13
CA ASP A 138 7.16 18.31 4.46
C ASP A 138 8.37 18.05 5.40
N GLU A 139 8.59 16.79 5.81
CA GLU A 139 9.77 16.28 6.55
C GLU A 139 10.76 15.51 5.66
#